data_AF-A0A9E4ZS87-F1
#
_entry.id   AF-A0A9E4ZS87-F1
#
_cell.length_a   1.000
_cell.length_b   1.000
_cell.length_c   1.000
_cell.angle_alpha   90.00
_cell.angle_beta   90.00
_cell.angle_gamma   90.00
#
_symmetry.space_group_name_H-M   'P 1'
#
loop_
_entity.id
_entity.type
_entity.pdbx_description
1 polymer ?
#
loop_
_entity_poly.entity_id
_entity_poly.type
_entity_poly.pdbx_seq_one_letter_code
_entity_poly.pdbx_strand_id
1 'polypeptide(L)'
;VKATSGFVKHVKETYAVLLSRPWWTYGAEMGVNEHGVVMGNVAVFTREPYKDSGLLGMDILRLTLERSRSAREALEVVIELTESPGQGGNYSYEKPFRYHNSYLIVDSSEAWIIESAGEFWAAKRVSDVYSASNALTISDD
;
A
#
# COMPACT_ATOMS: atom_id res chain seq x y z
N VAL A 1 -5.27 -16.33 0.04
CA VAL A 1 -6.10 -15.28 -0.59
C VAL A 1 -5.46 -14.84 -1.88
N LYS A 2 -6.24 -14.59 -2.92
CA LYS A 2 -5.71 -14.19 -4.23
C LYS A 2 -5.11 -12.78 -4.16
N ALA A 3 -3.97 -12.60 -4.82
CA ALA A 3 -3.32 -11.33 -5.13
C ALA A 3 -3.09 -11.28 -6.65
N THR A 4 -2.65 -10.14 -7.18
CA THR A 4 -2.50 -9.98 -8.63
C THR A 4 -1.48 -10.93 -9.22
N SER A 5 -0.32 -11.02 -8.57
CA SER A 5 0.80 -11.85 -9.02
C SER A 5 0.89 -13.20 -8.30
N GLY A 6 -0.16 -13.62 -7.58
CA GLY A 6 -0.14 -14.91 -6.85
C GLY A 6 -1.12 -15.01 -5.69
N PHE A 7 -0.63 -15.52 -4.56
CA PHE A 7 -1.43 -15.77 -3.35
C PHE A 7 -0.69 -15.34 -2.09
N VAL A 8 -1.45 -14.83 -1.12
CA VAL A 8 -0.98 -14.54 0.24
C VAL A 8 -1.65 -15.46 1.26
N LYS A 9 -1.00 -15.66 2.40
CA LYS A 9 -1.58 -16.38 3.54
C LYS A 9 -2.88 -15.70 3.97
N HIS A 10 -3.91 -16.51 4.21
CA HIS A 10 -5.18 -16.04 4.78
C HIS A 10 -5.02 -15.78 6.27
N VAL A 11 -5.70 -14.74 6.76
CA VAL A 11 -5.76 -14.36 8.19
C VAL A 11 -7.08 -14.82 8.78
N LYS A 12 -7.22 -14.81 10.11
CA LYS A 12 -8.44 -15.35 10.76
C LYS A 12 -9.70 -14.56 10.42
N GLU A 13 -9.57 -13.25 10.23
CA GLU A 13 -10.67 -12.31 10.04
C GLU A 13 -10.30 -11.29 8.97
N THR A 14 -11.28 -10.88 8.17
CA THR A 14 -11.13 -9.81 7.18
C THR A 14 -12.33 -8.88 7.23
N TYR A 15 -12.10 -7.60 6.97
CA TYR A 15 -13.12 -6.55 7.02
C TYR A 15 -13.75 -6.29 5.65
N ALA A 16 -15.00 -5.84 5.66
CA ALA A 16 -15.68 -5.38 4.46
C ALA A 16 -15.04 -4.09 3.93
N VAL A 17 -14.91 -4.00 2.61
CA VAL A 17 -14.22 -2.90 1.92
C VAL A 17 -15.02 -2.38 0.73
N LEU A 18 -14.90 -1.07 0.49
CA LEU A 18 -15.29 -0.41 -0.75
C LEU A 18 -14.01 0.07 -1.46
N LEU A 19 -13.80 -0.38 -2.70
CA LEU A 19 -12.54 -0.20 -3.42
C LEU A 19 -12.75 0.48 -4.78
N SER A 20 -11.81 1.36 -5.14
CA SER A 20 -11.60 1.82 -6.51
C SER A 20 -10.34 1.16 -7.06
N ARG A 21 -10.45 0.47 -8.20
CA ARG A 21 -9.38 -0.38 -8.71
C ARG A 21 -9.39 -0.51 -10.24
N PRO A 22 -8.22 -0.77 -10.86
CA PRO A 22 -8.16 -1.26 -12.23
C PRO A 22 -8.89 -2.60 -12.35
N TRP A 23 -9.44 -2.84 -13.54
CA TRP A 23 -10.22 -4.05 -13.80
C TRP A 23 -9.36 -5.33 -13.75
N TRP A 24 -8.07 -5.24 -14.11
CA TRP A 24 -7.18 -6.39 -14.32
C TRP A 24 -6.42 -6.87 -13.07
N THR A 25 -6.31 -6.04 -12.03
CA THR A 25 -5.55 -6.35 -10.80
C THR A 25 -6.43 -7.10 -9.78
N TYR A 26 -5.91 -7.66 -8.69
CA TYR A 26 -6.73 -8.01 -7.52
C TYR A 26 -6.67 -6.95 -6.43
N GLY A 27 -5.76 -5.99 -6.55
CA GLY A 27 -5.58 -4.88 -5.62
C GLY A 27 -6.52 -3.70 -5.86
N ALA A 28 -6.17 -2.55 -5.27
CA ALA A 28 -6.90 -1.30 -5.42
C ALA A 28 -5.99 -0.06 -5.39
N GLU A 29 -6.46 1.04 -5.98
CA GLU A 29 -5.77 2.34 -6.00
C GLU A 29 -6.12 3.18 -4.78
N MET A 30 -7.38 3.08 -4.35
CA MET A 30 -7.89 3.68 -3.13
C MET A 30 -9.10 2.91 -2.61
N GLY A 31 -9.44 3.11 -1.35
CA GLY A 31 -10.63 2.52 -0.77
C GLY A 31 -10.85 2.90 0.69
N VAL A 32 -11.92 2.34 1.25
CA VAL A 32 -12.29 2.48 2.66
C VAL A 32 -12.82 1.15 3.19
N ASN A 33 -12.60 0.85 4.46
CA ASN A 33 -13.16 -0.33 5.11
C ASN A 33 -14.30 -0.01 6.09
N GLU A 34 -14.96 -1.05 6.63
CA GLU A 34 -16.09 -0.90 7.58
C GLU A 34 -15.73 -0.19 8.90
N HIS A 35 -14.43 -0.10 9.22
CA HIS A 35 -13.92 0.62 10.39
C HIS A 35 -13.58 2.09 10.09
N GLY A 36 -13.80 2.55 8.85
CA GLY A 36 -13.54 3.92 8.45
C GLY A 36 -12.06 4.21 8.15
N VAL A 37 -11.22 3.17 8.00
CA VAL A 37 -9.85 3.33 7.51
C VAL A 37 -9.90 3.59 6.01
N VAL A 38 -9.36 4.72 5.58
CA VAL A 38 -9.24 5.16 4.19
C VAL A 38 -7.78 5.04 3.77
N MET A 39 -7.55 4.54 2.56
CA MET A 39 -6.20 4.39 2.03
C MET A 39 -6.13 4.70 0.53
N GLY A 40 -5.04 5.32 0.10
CA GLY A 40 -4.68 5.55 -1.30
C GLY A 40 -3.20 5.27 -1.54
N ASN A 41 -2.80 4.99 -2.78
CA ASN A 41 -1.40 4.81 -3.14
C ASN A 41 -0.93 5.75 -4.26
N VAL A 42 0.37 6.00 -4.31
CA VAL A 42 1.03 6.73 -5.40
C VAL A 42 2.30 5.97 -5.81
N ALA A 43 2.53 5.88 -7.12
CA ALA A 43 3.75 5.30 -7.68
C ALA A 43 4.96 6.21 -7.43
N VAL A 44 6.01 5.68 -6.83
CA VAL A 44 7.29 6.37 -6.64
C VAL A 44 8.44 5.63 -7.32
N PHE A 45 9.36 6.42 -7.87
CA PHE A 45 10.52 5.90 -8.60
C PHE A 45 11.76 6.10 -7.74
N THR A 46 12.33 5.00 -7.27
CA THR A 46 13.46 5.01 -6.34
C THR A 46 14.72 4.47 -6.99
N ARG A 47 15.84 4.53 -6.27
CA ARG A 47 17.12 3.96 -6.72
C ARG A 47 17.28 2.48 -6.36
N GLU A 48 16.37 1.94 -5.56
CA GLU A 48 16.41 0.55 -5.16
C GLU A 48 16.01 -0.38 -6.31
N PRO A 49 16.58 -1.59 -6.40
CA PRO A 49 16.21 -2.55 -7.43
C PRO A 49 14.74 -2.97 -7.37
N TYR A 50 14.08 -3.02 -8.53
CA TYR A 50 12.71 -3.53 -8.64
C TYR A 50 12.69 -5.06 -8.78
N LYS A 51 11.94 -5.73 -7.92
CA LYS A 51 11.76 -7.19 -7.98
C LYS A 51 10.74 -7.58 -9.05
N ASP A 52 11.00 -8.68 -9.78
CA ASP A 52 10.09 -9.24 -10.78
C ASP A 52 8.87 -9.94 -10.17
N SER A 53 8.96 -10.29 -8.90
CA SER A 53 7.93 -10.96 -8.12
C SER A 53 7.72 -10.26 -6.78
N GLY A 54 6.55 -10.48 -6.18
CA GLY A 54 6.12 -9.83 -4.96
C GLY A 54 4.66 -9.42 -5.06
N LEU A 55 4.21 -8.68 -4.05
CA LEU A 55 2.91 -8.01 -4.09
C LEU A 55 3.03 -6.70 -4.86
N LEU A 56 2.04 -6.42 -5.70
CA LEU A 56 1.87 -5.07 -6.20
C LEU A 56 1.45 -4.18 -5.01
N GLY A 57 1.85 -2.92 -4.99
CA GLY A 57 1.37 -2.00 -3.96
C GLY A 57 -0.15 -1.86 -3.92
N MET A 58 -0.82 -2.04 -5.07
CA MET A 58 -2.28 -2.16 -5.11
C MET A 58 -2.80 -3.37 -4.30
N ASP A 59 -2.10 -4.51 -4.34
CA ASP A 59 -2.45 -5.68 -3.53
C ASP A 59 -2.23 -5.39 -2.05
N ILE A 60 -1.11 -4.75 -1.70
CA ILE A 60 -0.80 -4.34 -0.32
C ILE A 60 -1.90 -3.41 0.21
N LEU A 61 -2.34 -2.43 -0.57
CA LEU A 61 -3.42 -1.51 -0.18
C LEU A 61 -4.72 -2.26 0.14
N ARG A 62 -5.19 -3.12 -0.78
CA ARG A 62 -6.42 -3.90 -0.53
C ARG A 62 -6.28 -4.78 0.71
N LEU A 63 -5.18 -5.53 0.81
CA LEU A 63 -4.93 -6.44 1.93
C LEU A 63 -4.86 -5.68 3.25
N THR A 64 -4.31 -4.46 3.25
CA THR A 64 -4.26 -3.59 4.42
C THR A 64 -5.65 -3.19 4.88
N LEU A 65 -6.50 -2.72 3.97
CA LEU A 65 -7.88 -2.36 4.29
C LEU A 65 -8.70 -3.54 4.81
N GLU A 66 -8.47 -4.74 4.28
CA GLU A 66 -9.12 -5.97 4.75
C GLU A 66 -8.63 -6.43 6.13
N ARG A 67 -7.53 -5.89 6.66
CA ARG A 67 -6.84 -6.43 7.85
C ARG A 67 -6.63 -5.45 8.99
N SER A 68 -7.07 -4.20 8.85
CA SER A 68 -6.84 -3.15 9.85
C SER A 68 -8.13 -2.51 10.36
N ARG A 69 -8.15 -2.11 11.63
CA ARG A 69 -9.27 -1.39 12.27
C ARG A 69 -8.97 0.09 12.51
N SER A 70 -7.72 0.50 12.35
CA SER A 70 -7.24 1.87 12.51
C SER A 70 -6.14 2.19 11.51
N ALA A 71 -5.84 3.48 11.32
CA ALA A 71 -4.73 3.94 10.50
C ALA A 71 -3.38 3.45 11.03
N ARG A 72 -3.24 3.31 12.36
CA ARG A 72 -2.05 2.72 12.98
C ARG A 72 -1.87 1.24 12.65
N GLU A 73 -2.93 0.44 12.78
CA GLU A 73 -2.88 -0.97 12.40
C GLU A 73 -2.63 -1.12 10.89
N ALA A 74 -3.24 -0.26 10.07
CA ALA A 74 -3.02 -0.25 8.63
C ALA A 74 -1.54 0.01 8.28
N LEU A 75 -0.90 0.97 8.94
CA LEU A 75 0.53 1.23 8.78
C LEU A 75 1.36 -0.03 9.09
N GLU A 76 1.05 -0.73 10.19
CA GLU A 76 1.75 -1.95 10.59
C GLU A 76 1.57 -3.09 9.58
N VAL A 77 0.38 -3.23 8.99
CA VAL A 77 0.14 -4.23 7.93
C VAL A 77 0.89 -3.87 6.64
N VAL A 78 0.99 -2.59 6.27
CA VAL A 78 1.80 -2.17 5.11
C VAL A 78 3.25 -2.53 5.32
N ILE A 79 3.80 -2.26 6.51
CA ILE A 79 5.17 -2.61 6.88
C ILE A 79 5.37 -4.13 6.78
N GLU A 80 4.51 -4.92 7.43
CA GLU A 80 4.59 -6.39 7.40
C GLU A 80 4.63 -6.92 5.97
N LEU A 81 3.71 -6.46 5.10
CA LEU A 81 3.62 -6.93 3.72
C LEU A 81 4.78 -6.44 2.83
N THR A 82 5.33 -5.27 3.12
CA THR A 82 6.50 -4.69 2.44
C THR A 82 7.78 -5.44 2.80
N GLU A 83 7.89 -5.92 4.03
CA GLU A 83 9.01 -6.75 4.49
C GLU A 83 8.83 -8.21 4.05
N SER A 84 7.61 -8.75 4.13
CA SER A 84 7.28 -10.13 3.76
C SER A 84 5.81 -10.30 3.37
N PRO A 85 5.50 -10.77 2.15
CA PRO A 85 6.40 -11.39 1.18
C PRO A 85 7.23 -10.39 0.35
N GLY A 86 7.05 -9.09 0.55
CA GLY A 86 7.73 -8.03 -0.18
C GLY A 86 6.95 -7.51 -1.38
N GLN A 87 7.32 -6.31 -1.81
CA GLN A 87 6.74 -5.66 -2.99
C GLN A 87 7.50 -6.00 -4.28
N GLY A 88 6.79 -6.02 -5.40
CA GLY A 88 7.36 -6.26 -6.73
C GLY A 88 6.34 -6.79 -7.73
N GLY A 89 6.77 -6.97 -8.98
CA GLY A 89 5.92 -7.41 -10.09
C GLY A 89 5.67 -6.33 -11.14
N ASN A 90 4.77 -6.63 -12.08
CA ASN A 90 4.42 -5.74 -13.17
C ASN A 90 3.14 -4.96 -12.85
N TYR A 91 3.23 -3.63 -12.80
CA TYR A 91 2.15 -2.72 -12.46
C TYR A 91 1.31 -2.27 -13.67
N SER A 92 1.46 -2.95 -14.81
CA SER A 92 0.71 -2.63 -16.02
C SER A 92 0.27 -3.90 -16.75
N TYR A 93 -0.94 -3.85 -17.32
CA TYR A 93 -1.49 -4.93 -18.13
C TYR A 93 -0.85 -5.00 -19.53
N GLU A 94 -0.44 -3.86 -20.09
CA GLU A 94 -0.03 -3.77 -21.51
C GLU A 94 1.48 -3.92 -21.72
N LYS A 95 2.29 -3.43 -20.78
CA LYS A 95 3.75 -3.36 -20.92
C LYS A 95 4.45 -3.50 -19.57
N PRO A 96 5.72 -3.91 -19.54
CA PRO A 96 6.50 -3.89 -18.31
C PRO A 96 6.54 -2.47 -17.71
N PHE A 97 6.08 -2.34 -16.47
CA PHE A 97 6.13 -1.11 -15.71
C PHE A 97 6.32 -1.44 -14.23
N ARG A 98 7.36 -0.90 -13.62
CA ARG A 98 7.77 -1.21 -12.25
C ARG A 98 8.01 0.07 -11.48
N TYR A 99 7.55 0.09 -10.24
CA TYR A 99 7.73 1.17 -9.29
C TYR A 99 7.60 0.62 -7.87
N HIS A 100 7.98 1.44 -6.89
CA HIS A 100 7.62 1.24 -5.49
C HIS A 100 6.45 2.15 -5.12
N ASN A 101 5.85 1.94 -3.96
CA ASN A 101 4.65 2.67 -3.58
C ASN A 101 4.88 3.59 -2.38
N SER A 102 4.18 4.71 -2.41
CA SER A 102 3.84 5.49 -1.23
C SER A 102 2.35 5.34 -0.95
N TYR A 103 1.96 5.42 0.31
CA TYR A 103 0.58 5.26 0.75
C TYR A 103 0.18 6.37 1.72
N LEU A 104 -1.01 6.91 1.49
CA LEU A 104 -1.70 7.77 2.44
C LEU A 104 -2.73 6.91 3.16
N ILE A 105 -2.71 6.92 4.49
CA ILE A 105 -3.57 6.13 5.37
C ILE A 105 -4.23 7.10 6.34
N VAL A 106 -5.55 7.04 6.47
CA VAL A 106 -6.31 7.96 7.32
C VAL A 106 -7.44 7.22 8.03
N ASP A 107 -7.69 7.54 9.29
CA ASP A 107 -8.94 7.22 9.98
C ASP A 107 -9.50 8.48 10.68
N SER A 108 -10.48 8.32 11.58
CA SER A 108 -11.09 9.44 12.29
C SER A 108 -10.18 10.13 13.31
N SER A 109 -9.05 9.51 13.67
CA SER A 109 -8.16 9.93 14.76
C SER A 109 -6.79 10.39 14.26
N GLU A 110 -6.27 9.80 13.18
CA GLU A 110 -4.96 10.12 12.66
C GLU A 110 -4.75 9.82 11.17
N ALA A 111 -3.66 10.36 10.64
CA ALA A 111 -3.23 10.19 9.26
C ALA A 111 -1.73 9.88 9.21
N TRP A 112 -1.34 9.05 8.24
CA TRP A 112 0.02 8.61 8.01
C TRP A 112 0.36 8.65 6.51
N ILE A 113 1.58 9.06 6.20
CA ILE A 113 2.25 8.75 4.93
C ILE A 113 3.28 7.66 5.22
N ILE A 114 3.31 6.63 4.38
CA ILE A 114 4.41 5.64 4.34
C ILE A 114 4.93 5.52 2.92
N GLU A 115 6.23 5.70 2.76
CA GLU A 115 6.92 5.61 1.48
C GLU A 115 7.89 4.44 1.51
N SER A 116 8.01 3.71 0.40
CA SER A 116 8.81 2.51 0.32
C SER A 116 9.81 2.52 -0.84
N ALA A 117 10.93 1.83 -0.64
CA ALA A 117 11.98 1.62 -1.63
C ALA A 117 12.58 0.21 -1.43
N GLY A 118 12.19 -0.76 -2.27
CA GLY A 118 12.58 -2.15 -2.07
C GLY A 118 11.98 -2.71 -0.78
N GLU A 119 12.84 -3.15 0.15
CA GLU A 119 12.44 -3.58 1.51
C GLU A 119 12.45 -2.44 2.53
N PHE A 120 13.04 -1.29 2.17
CA PHE A 120 13.10 -0.13 3.05
C PHE A 120 11.78 0.63 3.02
N TRP A 121 11.43 1.22 4.16
CA TRP A 121 10.28 2.07 4.31
C TRP A 121 10.57 3.20 5.30
N ALA A 122 9.88 4.32 5.11
CA ALA A 122 9.83 5.43 6.05
C ALA A 122 8.36 5.82 6.26
N ALA A 123 7.99 6.16 7.49
CA ALA A 123 6.62 6.54 7.82
C ALA A 123 6.61 7.83 8.65
N LYS A 124 5.66 8.72 8.34
CA LYS A 124 5.47 10.00 9.03
C LYS A 124 4.01 10.17 9.40
N ARG A 125 3.76 10.51 10.66
CA ARG A 125 2.42 10.91 11.11
C ARG A 125 2.16 12.31 10.59
N VAL A 126 1.00 12.51 9.97
CA VAL A 126 0.58 13.81 9.46
C VAL A 126 -0.08 14.58 10.60
N SER A 127 0.43 15.78 10.91
CA SER A 127 -0.08 16.65 11.97
C SER A 127 -1.02 17.76 11.47
N ASP A 128 -0.93 18.11 10.18
CA ASP A 128 -1.76 19.13 9.53
C ASP A 128 -2.07 18.71 8.08
N VAL A 129 -1.45 19.36 7.09
CA VAL A 129 -1.62 19.04 5.66
C VAL A 129 -0.40 18.31 5.13
N TYR A 130 -0.64 17.27 4.32
CA TYR A 130 0.40 16.58 3.56
C TYR A 130 -0.02 16.40 2.11
N SER A 131 0.94 16.39 1.20
CA SER A 131 0.71 16.15 -0.23
C SER A 131 1.77 15.21 -0.76
N ALA A 132 1.35 14.16 -1.45
CA ALA A 132 2.23 13.18 -2.07
C ALA A 132 2.05 13.17 -3.58
N SER A 133 3.14 12.91 -4.30
CA SER A 133 3.16 12.75 -5.75
C SER A 133 4.17 11.65 -6.12
N ASN A 134 4.61 11.60 -7.37
CA ASN A 134 5.47 10.52 -7.88
C ASN A 134 6.94 10.59 -7.43
N ALA A 135 7.20 11.13 -6.24
CA ALA A 135 8.52 11.25 -5.63
C ALA A 135 8.43 10.97 -4.13
N LEU A 136 9.54 10.52 -3.55
CA LEU A 136 9.68 10.41 -2.09
C LEU A 136 9.74 11.82 -1.49
N THR A 137 9.04 12.01 -0.38
CA THR A 137 8.80 13.31 0.27
C THR A 137 9.04 13.30 1.78
N ILE A 138 9.27 12.14 2.40
CA ILE A 138 9.66 12.08 3.82
C ILE A 138 11.12 12.50 3.99
N SER A 139 11.36 13.52 4.82
CA SER A 139 12.67 14.03 5.23
C SER A 139 12.81 14.03 6.76
N ASP A 140 13.93 14.53 7.26
CA ASP A 140 14.33 14.64 8.67
C ASP A 140 13.77 15.88 9.40
N ASP A 141 12.68 16.46 8.88
CA ASP A 141 12.02 17.68 9.36
C ASP A 141 11.06 17.48 10.55
#